data_AF-E9I3K0-F1
#
_entry.id   AF-E9I3K0-F1
#
_cell.length_a   1.000
_cell.length_b   1.000
_cell.length_c   1.000
_cell.angle_alpha   90.00
_cell.angle_beta   90.00
_cell.angle_gamma   90.00
#
_symmetry.space_group_name_H-M   'P 1'
#
loop_
_entity.id
_entity.type
_entity.pdbx_description
1 polymer ?
#
loop_
_entity_poly.entity_id
_entity_poly.type
_entity_poly.pdbx_seq_one_letter_code
_entity_poly.pdbx_strand_id
1 'polypeptide(L)'
;MFSISVGLPYVAFFHLVTHALFKAMLFLCAGTLIHGIQGSQDIRDLGGLISTFPLVGVCMNLANLSLCGVPFIAGFYSKDLLVELAAQQP
;
A
#
# COMPACT_ATOMS: atom_id res chain seq x y z
N MET A 1 -13.08 6.79 5.96
CA MET A 1 -14.23 7.22 6.80
C MET A 1 -13.86 8.39 7.68
N PHE A 2 -12.75 8.34 8.42
CA PHE A 2 -12.24 9.49 9.20
C PHE A 2 -12.10 10.79 8.38
N SER A 3 -11.51 10.75 7.19
CA SER A 3 -11.40 11.95 6.33
C SER A 3 -12.75 12.56 5.92
N ILE A 4 -13.80 11.75 5.81
CA ILE A 4 -15.14 12.24 5.46
C ILE A 4 -15.80 12.89 6.68
N SER A 5 -15.62 12.32 7.88
CA SER A 5 -16.18 12.90 9.12
C SER A 5 -15.56 14.25 9.47
N VAL A 6 -14.28 14.45 9.10
CA VAL A 6 -13.51 15.69 9.25
C VAL A 6 -13.81 16.67 8.10
N GLY A 7 -14.74 16.36 7.18
CA GLY A 7 -15.14 17.29 6.11
C GLY A 7 -14.10 17.46 5.01
N LEU A 8 -13.21 16.47 4.78
CA LEU A 8 -12.16 16.48 3.75
C LEU A 8 -12.47 15.49 2.59
N PRO A 9 -13.56 15.67 1.80
CA PRO A 9 -13.98 14.71 0.79
C PRO A 9 -13.02 14.61 -0.40
N TYR A 10 -12.41 15.72 -0.82
CA TYR A 10 -11.46 15.72 -1.93
C TYR A 10 -10.17 14.96 -1.58
N VAL A 11 -9.65 15.14 -0.36
CA VAL A 11 -8.48 14.39 0.13
C VAL A 11 -8.84 12.92 0.33
N ALA A 12 -10.06 12.61 0.78
CA ALA A 12 -10.55 11.25 0.88
C ALA A 12 -10.58 10.54 -0.49
N PHE A 13 -11.07 11.22 -1.54
CA PHE A 13 -11.07 10.68 -2.90
C PHE A 13 -9.66 10.47 -3.44
N PHE A 14 -8.76 11.44 -3.24
CA PHE A 14 -7.36 11.30 -3.61
C PHE A 14 -6.68 10.12 -2.90
N HIS A 15 -6.93 9.95 -1.60
CA HIS A 15 -6.45 8.80 -0.86
C HIS A 15 -7.05 7.48 -1.37
N LEU A 16 -8.33 7.46 -1.75
CA LEU A 16 -8.97 6.27 -2.32
C LEU A 16 -8.29 5.82 -3.62
N VAL A 17 -7.99 6.75 -4.54
CA VAL A 17 -7.32 6.45 -5.81
C VAL A 17 -5.90 5.93 -5.58
N THR A 18 -5.11 6.63 -4.75
CA THR A 18 -3.75 6.20 -4.43
C THR A 18 -3.73 4.85 -3.72
N HIS A 19 -4.65 4.63 -2.79
CA HIS A 19 -4.84 3.36 -2.07
C HIS A 19 -5.21 2.20 -2.99
N ALA A 20 -6.11 2.42 -3.95
CA ALA A 20 -6.47 1.39 -4.92
C ALA A 20 -5.25 0.89 -5.69
N LEU A 21 -4.37 1.79 -6.13
CA LEU A 21 -3.17 1.44 -6.90
C LEU A 21 -2.18 0.58 -6.11
N PHE A 22 -1.77 1.01 -4.91
CA PHE A 22 -0.79 0.23 -4.14
C PHE A 22 -1.39 -1.06 -3.56
N LYS A 23 -2.68 -1.08 -3.20
CA LYS A 23 -3.34 -2.32 -2.78
C LYS A 23 -3.45 -3.32 -3.93
N ALA A 24 -3.77 -2.87 -5.14
CA ALA A 24 -3.78 -3.74 -6.32
C ALA A 24 -2.39 -4.33 -6.58
N MET A 25 -1.32 -3.54 -6.43
CA MET A 25 0.06 -4.03 -6.55
C MET A 25 0.41 -5.08 -5.49
N LEU A 26 0.01 -4.88 -4.22
CA LEU A 26 0.23 -5.86 -3.15
C LEU A 26 -0.49 -7.18 -3.44
N PHE A 27 -1.77 -7.13 -3.84
CA PHE A 27 -2.53 -8.34 -4.15
C PHE A 27 -2.03 -9.04 -5.41
N LEU A 28 -1.58 -8.31 -6.42
CA LEU A 28 -0.96 -8.90 -7.60
C LEU A 28 0.34 -9.63 -7.24
N CYS A 29 1.21 -8.99 -6.44
CA CYS A 29 2.44 -9.62 -5.95
C CYS A 29 2.16 -10.83 -5.04
N ALA A 30 1.15 -10.76 -4.17
CA ALA A 30 0.74 -11.91 -3.37
C ALA A 30 0.22 -13.05 -4.25
N GLY A 31 -0.59 -12.75 -5.27
CA GLY A 31 -1.11 -13.73 -6.21
C GLY A 31 -0.01 -14.45 -7.01
N THR A 32 1.01 -13.72 -7.45
CA THR A 32 2.17 -14.34 -8.14
C THR A 32 2.96 -15.26 -7.22
N LEU A 33 3.14 -14.88 -5.95
CA LEU A 33 3.82 -15.72 -4.96
C LEU A 33 3.02 -17.00 -4.68
N ILE A 34 1.72 -16.87 -4.39
CA ILE A 34 0.84 -18.00 -4.10
C ILE A 34 0.83 -18.98 -5.27
N HIS A 35 0.75 -18.48 -6.52
CA HIS A 35 0.84 -19.33 -7.69
C HIS A 35 2.21 -20.01 -7.81
N GLY A 36 3.30 -19.29 -7.51
CA GLY A 36 4.66 -19.82 -7.53
C GLY A 36 4.94 -20.91 -6.50
N ILE A 37 4.29 -20.87 -5.34
CA ILE A 37 4.42 -21.88 -4.26
C ILE A 37 3.26 -22.89 -4.22
N GLN A 38 2.66 -23.17 -5.38
CA GLN A 38 1.61 -24.19 -5.56
C GLN A 38 0.37 -23.99 -4.66
N GLY A 39 0.01 -22.74 -4.38
CA GLY A 39 -1.20 -22.39 -3.63
C GLY A 39 -1.01 -22.23 -2.14
N SER A 40 0.19 -22.45 -1.58
CA SER A 40 0.44 -22.08 -0.18
C SER A 40 0.34 -20.56 -0.01
N GLN A 41 -0.29 -20.14 1.09
CA GLN A 41 -0.40 -18.74 1.52
C GLN A 41 0.31 -18.50 2.84
N ASP A 42 0.91 -19.54 3.41
CA ASP A 42 1.59 -19.46 4.69
C ASP A 42 2.91 -18.70 4.53
N ILE A 43 3.06 -17.62 5.30
CA ILE A 43 4.29 -16.81 5.29
C ILE A 43 5.53 -17.61 5.70
N ARG A 44 5.37 -18.71 6.42
CA ARG A 44 6.46 -19.61 6.82
C ARG A 44 7.06 -20.35 5.61
N ASP A 45 6.28 -20.51 4.55
CA ASP A 45 6.71 -21.13 3.29
C ASP A 45 7.28 -20.08 2.31
N LEU A 46 7.09 -18.79 2.57
CA LEU A 46 7.43 -17.66 1.68
C LEU A 46 8.86 -17.11 1.90
N GLY A 47 9.83 -18.00 2.08
CA GLY A 47 11.25 -17.65 2.25
C GLY A 47 11.97 -17.29 0.94
N GLY A 48 13.05 -16.50 1.03
CA GLY A 48 13.98 -16.30 -0.10
C GLY A 48 13.45 -15.47 -1.27
N LEU A 49 12.44 -14.62 -1.06
CA LEU A 49 11.77 -13.85 -2.11
C LEU A 49 12.72 -13.05 -3.03
N ILE A 50 13.77 -12.46 -2.46
CA ILE A 50 14.74 -11.64 -3.20
C ILE A 50 15.56 -12.50 -4.17
N SER A 51 15.85 -13.75 -3.81
CA SER A 51 16.57 -14.69 -4.68
C SER A 51 15.68 -15.37 -5.71
N THR A 52 14.42 -15.68 -5.36
CA THR A 52 13.52 -16.47 -6.22
C THR A 52 12.67 -15.60 -7.15
N PHE A 53 12.15 -14.47 -6.65
CA PHE A 53 11.28 -13.55 -7.38
C PHE A 53 11.70 -12.09 -7.15
N PRO A 54 12.88 -11.67 -7.66
CA PRO A 54 13.46 -10.35 -7.36
C PRO A 54 12.52 -9.19 -7.72
N LEU A 55 11.87 -9.25 -8.89
CA LEU A 55 10.93 -8.21 -9.32
C LEU A 55 9.71 -8.13 -8.40
N VAL A 56 9.13 -9.27 -8.03
CA VAL A 56 7.97 -9.32 -7.12
C VAL A 56 8.37 -8.79 -5.74
N GLY A 57 9.57 -9.13 -5.26
CA GLY A 57 10.12 -8.59 -4.02
C GLY A 57 10.26 -7.06 -4.04
N VAL A 58 10.79 -6.48 -5.12
CA VAL A 58 10.90 -5.02 -5.25
C VAL A 58 9.52 -4.35 -5.30
N CYS A 59 8.61 -4.85 -6.13
CA CYS A 59 7.25 -4.29 -6.25
C CYS A 59 6.46 -4.40 -4.95
N MET A 60 6.55 -5.55 -4.26
CA MET A 60 5.92 -5.76 -2.95
C MET A 60 6.46 -4.77 -1.92
N ASN A 61 7.78 -4.54 -1.87
CA ASN A 61 8.38 -3.55 -0.98
C ASN A 61 7.95 -2.12 -1.34
N LEU A 62 7.93 -1.75 -2.62
CA LEU A 62 7.50 -0.41 -3.05
C LEU A 62 6.05 -0.14 -2.67
N ALA A 63 5.16 -1.11 -2.85
CA ALA A 63 3.76 -0.99 -2.45
C ALA A 63 3.59 -0.93 -0.93
N ASN A 64 4.40 -1.69 -0.16
CA ASN A 64 4.42 -1.61 1.31
C ASN A 64 4.92 -0.26 1.81
N LEU A 65 5.96 0.32 1.20
CA LEU A 65 6.43 1.66 1.54
C LEU A 65 5.36 2.73 1.26
N SER A 66 4.61 2.57 0.17
CA SER A 66 3.46 3.44 -0.13
C SER A 66 2.35 3.30 0.91
N LEU A 67 2.03 2.09 1.36
CA LEU A 67 1.05 1.83 2.42
C LEU A 67 1.45 2.45 3.77
N CYS A 68 2.73 2.36 4.12
CA CYS A 68 3.27 2.99 5.32
C CYS A 68 3.19 4.53 5.23
N GLY A 69 3.31 5.10 4.03
CA GLY A 69 3.32 6.54 3.79
C GLY A 69 4.72 7.13 3.90
N VAL A 70 5.74 6.41 3.42
CA VAL A 70 7.13 6.89 3.43
C VAL A 70 7.27 8.13 2.51
N PRO A 71 8.06 9.16 2.90
CA PRO A 71 8.22 10.39 2.12
C PRO A 71 8.53 10.14 0.64
N PHE A 72 7.95 10.99 -0.22
CA PHE A 72 8.11 10.97 -1.68
C PHE A 72 7.54 9.74 -2.41
N ILE A 73 6.81 8.86 -1.73
CA ILE A 73 6.07 7.74 -2.35
C ILE A 73 4.58 8.08 -2.40
N ALA A 74 3.83 7.55 -3.36
CA ALA A 74 2.45 7.93 -3.66
C ALA A 74 1.51 8.03 -2.43
N GLY A 75 1.61 7.11 -1.46
CA GLY A 75 0.79 7.15 -0.25
C GLY A 75 1.11 8.29 0.72
N PHE A 76 2.31 8.87 0.68
CA PHE A 76 2.67 10.04 1.50
C PHE A 76 1.81 11.25 1.15
N TYR A 77 1.71 11.59 -0.14
CA TYR A 77 0.99 12.78 -0.60
C TYR A 77 -0.48 12.82 -0.16
N SER A 78 -1.13 11.66 -0.03
CA SER A 78 -2.52 11.60 0.40
C SER A 78 -2.67 11.41 1.91
N LYS A 79 -1.85 10.55 2.52
CA LYS A 79 -1.98 10.18 3.93
C LYS A 79 -1.43 11.26 4.87
N ASP A 80 -0.29 11.85 4.54
CA ASP A 80 0.35 12.90 5.35
C ASP A 80 -0.54 14.16 5.36
N LEU A 81 -0.96 14.61 4.17
CA LEU A 81 -1.88 15.73 4.00
C LEU A 81 -3.20 15.54 4.79
N LEU A 82 -3.74 14.32 4.81
CA LEU A 82 -4.96 14.02 5.56
C LEU A 82 -4.74 14.21 7.07
N VAL A 83 -3.63 13.69 7.61
CA VAL A 83 -3.29 13.80 9.04
C VAL A 83 -3.02 15.26 9.43
N GLU A 84 -2.28 15.99 8.60
CA GLU A 84 -1.99 17.40 8.84
C GLU A 84 -3.28 18.25 8.88
N LEU A 85 -4.13 18.14 7.87
CA LEU A 85 -5.38 18.90 7.82
C LEU A 85 -6.34 18.50 8.95
N ALA A 86 -6.39 17.23 9.32
CA ALA A 86 -7.19 16.77 10.44
C ALA A 86 -6.68 17.32 11.79
N ALA A 87 -5.38 17.51 11.95
CA ALA A 87 -4.78 18.08 13.16
C ALA A 87 -4.92 19.61 13.23
N GLN A 88 -5.08 20.29 12.09
CA GLN A 88 -5.26 21.74 12.00
C GLN A 88 -6.72 22.20 12.14
N GLN A 89 -7.69 21.29 12.07
CA GLN A 89 -9.08 21.63 12.31
C GLN A 89 -9.32 21.91 13.81
N PRO A 90 -10.11 22.95 14.14
CA PRO A 90 -10.44 23.30 15.51
C PRO A 90 -11.30 22.22 16.20
#